data_AF-Q66WY0-F1
#
_entry.id   AF-Q66WY0-F1
#
_cell.length_a   1.000
_cell.length_b   1.000
_cell.length_c   1.000
_cell.angle_alpha   90.00
_cell.angle_beta   90.00
_cell.angle_gamma   90.00
#
_symmetry.space_group_name_H-M   'P 1'
#
loop_
_entity.id
_entity.type
_entity.pdbx_description
1 polymer ?
#
loop_
_entity_poly.entity_id
_entity_poly.type
_entity_poly.pdbx_seq_one_letter_code
_entity_poly.pdbx_strand_id
1 'polypeptide(L)' 'PVGGGQPYNTVSPNDKRNFTLLMAEFRSQLDALGAANGKRYLLTAAVGAGKDKIDNTEPALYSQYMDWINLM' A
#
# COMPACT_ATOMS: atom_id res chain seq x y z
N PRO A 1 4.29 -7.47 -2.04
CA PRO A 1 5.21 -6.41 -1.61
C PRO A 1 5.12 -6.16 -0.11
N VAL A 2 5.70 -7.09 0.65
CA VAL A 2 6.10 -7.04 2.07
C VAL A 2 6.56 -8.45 2.48
N GLY A 3 7.38 -8.54 3.52
CA GLY A 3 7.79 -9.82 4.10
C GLY A 3 6.64 -10.59 4.75
N GLY A 4 6.91 -11.83 5.18
CA GLY A 4 5.93 -12.70 5.83
C GLY A 4 5.07 -13.53 4.87
N GLY A 5 5.43 -13.60 3.58
CA GLY A 5 4.75 -14.49 2.62
C GLY A 5 5.30 -15.92 2.61
N GLN A 6 5.21 -16.58 1.45
CA GLN A 6 5.77 -17.92 1.23
C GLN A 6 7.30 -17.89 1.31
N PRO A 7 7.97 -18.99 1.74
CA PRO A 7 9.43 -19.03 1.93
C PRO A 7 10.27 -18.75 0.68
N TYR A 8 9.71 -19.01 -0.51
CA TYR A 8 10.39 -18.79 -1.78
C TYR A 8 10.19 -17.36 -2.34
N ASN A 9 9.48 -16.49 -1.62
CA ASN A 9 9.32 -15.11 -2.03
C ASN A 9 10.65 -14.36 -1.90
N THR A 10 11.02 -13.61 -2.92
CA THR A 10 12.06 -12.59 -2.79
C THR A 10 11.58 -11.52 -1.84
N VAL A 11 12.36 -11.24 -0.80
CA VAL A 11 12.06 -10.24 0.23
C VAL A 11 13.25 -9.30 0.39
N SER A 12 12.95 -8.03 0.68
CA SER A 12 13.94 -7.01 1.00
C SER A 12 13.62 -6.37 2.35
N PRO A 13 14.64 -6.00 3.16
CA PRO A 13 14.43 -5.21 4.37
C PRO A 13 13.69 -3.89 4.11
N ASN A 14 13.77 -3.36 2.88
CA ASN A 14 13.14 -2.11 2.49
C ASN A 14 11.66 -2.25 2.10
N ASP A 15 11.12 -3.47 1.94
CA ASP A 15 9.77 -3.68 1.41
C ASP A 15 8.69 -2.99 2.26
N LYS A 16 8.85 -3.03 3.59
CA LYS A 16 7.95 -2.38 4.55
C LYS A 16 7.82 -0.89 4.26
N ARG A 17 8.96 -0.20 4.15
CA ARG A 17 9.00 1.25 3.91
C ARG A 17 8.60 1.59 2.47
N ASN A 18 9.04 0.78 1.51
CA ASN A 18 8.74 0.98 0.10
C ASN A 18 7.26 0.84 -0.18
N PHE A 19 6.54 -0.05 0.52
CA PHE A 19 5.09 -0.12 0.38
C PHE A 19 4.40 1.20 0.76
N THR A 20 4.83 1.84 1.86
CA THR A 20 4.33 3.16 2.25
C THR A 20 4.63 4.24 1.21
N LEU A 21 5.88 4.28 0.72
CA LEU A 21 6.30 5.23 -0.30
C LEU A 21 5.53 5.02 -1.62
N LEU A 22 5.26 3.76 -1.98
CA LEU A 22 4.49 3.41 -3.16
C LEU A 22 3.05 3.93 -3.07
N MET A 23 2.40 3.82 -1.91
CA MET A 23 1.04 4.36 -1.73
C MET A 23 1.03 5.88 -1.81
N ALA A 24 2.03 6.56 -1.25
CA ALA A 24 2.17 8.00 -1.37
C ALA A 24 2.34 8.44 -2.84
N GLU A 25 3.22 7.76 -3.58
CA GLU A 25 3.49 8.05 -4.98
C GLU A 25 2.26 7.81 -5.85
N PHE A 26 1.57 6.68 -5.67
CA PHE A 26 0.35 6.40 -6.42
C PHE A 26 -0.76 7.40 -6.10
N ARG A 27 -0.94 7.82 -4.85
CA ARG A 27 -1.92 8.87 -4.52
C ARG A 27 -1.61 10.16 -5.28
N SER A 28 -0.35 10.60 -5.28
CA SER A 28 0.10 11.78 -6.03
C SER A 28 -0.22 11.68 -7.53
N GLN A 29 0.12 10.56 -8.16
CA GLN A 29 -0.13 10.36 -9.59
C GLN A 29 -1.62 10.28 -9.93
N LEU A 30 -2.41 9.59 -9.10
CA LEU A 30 -3.85 9.46 -9.30
C LEU A 30 -4.59 10.78 -9.07
N ASP A 31 -4.11 11.62 -8.16
CA ASP A 31 -4.64 12.97 -7.95
C ASP A 31 -4.32 13.89 -9.12
N ALA A 32 -3.10 13.85 -9.64
CA ALA A 32 -2.70 14.61 -10.83
C ALA A 32 -3.53 14.19 -12.06
N LEU A 33 -3.67 12.88 -12.30
CA LEU A 33 -4.51 12.36 -13.38
C LEU A 33 -5.99 12.73 -13.17
N GLY A 34 -6.45 12.68 -11.92
CA GLY A 34 -7.82 13.01 -11.58
C GLY A 34 -8.17 14.48 -11.80
N ALA A 35 -7.22 15.38 -11.48
CA ALA A 35 -7.35 16.81 -11.77
C ALA A 35 -7.41 17.08 -13.28
N ALA A 36 -6.58 16.39 -14.08
CA ALA A 36 -6.58 16.54 -15.53
C ALA A 36 -7.88 16.04 -16.19
N ASN A 37 -8.49 14.99 -15.64
CA ASN A 37 -9.65 14.33 -16.22
C ASN A 37 -10.98 14.71 -15.57
N GLY A 38 -10.97 15.52 -14.50
CA GLY A 38 -12.17 15.87 -13.74
C GLY A 38 -12.81 14.68 -13.00
N LYS A 39 -12.02 13.69 -12.57
CA LYS A 39 -12.51 12.47 -11.91
C LYS A 39 -11.61 12.05 -10.75
N ARG A 40 -12.19 11.59 -9.63
CA ARG A 40 -11.41 10.93 -8.57
C ARG A 40 -11.12 9.48 -8.93
N TYR A 41 -9.84 9.09 -8.95
CA TYR A 41 -9.43 7.69 -9.06
C TYR A 41 -9.17 7.10 -7.67
N LEU A 42 -9.65 5.87 -7.49
CA LEU A 42 -9.56 5.15 -6.23
C LEU A 42 -8.20 4.46 -6.10
N LEU A 43 -7.62 4.54 -4.90
CA LEU A 43 -6.46 3.76 -4.48
C LEU A 43 -6.85 2.83 -3.34
N THR A 44 -6.77 1.52 -3.58
CA THR A 44 -7.15 0.48 -2.62
C THR A 44 -6.12 -0.65 -2.64
N ALA A 45 -6.04 -1.43 -1.57
CA ALA A 45 -5.19 -2.63 -1.54
C ALA A 45 -5.83 -3.74 -0.70
N ALA A 46 -5.50 -4.97 -1.05
CA ALA A 46 -5.74 -6.15 -0.22
C ALA A 46 -4.55 -6.37 0.72
N VAL A 47 -4.79 -6.43 2.03
CA VAL A 47 -3.75 -6.55 3.06
C VAL A 47 -4.12 -7.68 4.01
N GLY A 48 -3.14 -8.51 4.39
CA GLY A 48 -3.38 -9.61 5.32
C GLY A 48 -3.77 -9.11 6.73
N ALA A 49 -4.81 -9.72 7.32
CA ALA A 49 -5.34 -9.39 8.64
C ALA A 49 -4.54 -10.00 9.80
N GLY A 50 -3.66 -10.96 9.52
CA GLY A 50 -2.79 -11.59 10.52
C GLY A 50 -1.78 -10.61 11.09
N LYS A 51 -1.61 -10.60 12.43
CA LYS A 51 -0.64 -9.72 13.12
C LYS A 51 0.77 -9.84 12.53
N ASP A 52 1.19 -11.05 12.21
CA ASP A 52 2.48 -11.35 11.58
C ASP A 52 2.64 -10.66 10.22
N LYS A 53 1.55 -10.48 9.46
CA LYS A 53 1.56 -9.71 8.20
C LYS A 53 1.52 -8.20 8.46
N ILE A 54 0.67 -7.76 9.38
CA ILE A 54 0.52 -6.35 9.73
C ILE A 54 1.83 -5.77 10.24
N ASP A 55 2.56 -6.50 11.09
CA ASP A 55 3.86 -6.09 11.63
C ASP A 55 4.92 -5.85 10.54
N ASN A 56 4.77 -6.48 9.37
CA ASN A 56 5.63 -6.28 8.20
C ASN A 56 5.27 -5.03 7.36
N THR A 57 4.22 -4.29 7.74
CA THR A 57 3.73 -3.08 7.04
C THR A 57 3.68 -1.85 7.97
N GLU A 58 3.26 -0.69 7.48
CA GLU A 58 3.12 0.55 8.28
C GLU A 58 1.70 1.16 8.16
N PRO A 59 0.63 0.52 8.66
CA PRO A 59 -0.76 0.93 8.37
C PRO A 59 -1.09 2.36 8.75
N ALA A 60 -0.59 2.84 9.88
CA ALA A 60 -0.79 4.22 10.32
C ALA A 60 -0.17 5.24 9.35
N LEU A 61 0.89 4.86 8.62
CA LEU A 61 1.55 5.75 7.67
C LEU A 61 0.92 5.67 6.28
N TYR A 62 0.66 4.47 5.75
CA TYR A 62 0.20 4.35 4.36
C TYR A 62 -1.32 4.53 4.19
N SER A 63 -2.12 4.29 5.23
CA SER A 63 -3.60 4.35 5.12
C SER A 63 -4.12 5.72 4.72
N GLN A 64 -3.43 6.80 5.10
CA GLN A 64 -3.80 8.17 4.73
C GLN A 64 -3.82 8.42 3.21
N TYR A 65 -3.09 7.61 2.44
CA TYR A 65 -3.01 7.72 0.98
C TYR A 65 -4.09 6.91 0.27
N MET A 66 -4.86 6.10 0.99
CA MET A 66 -5.77 5.12 0.43
C MET A 66 -7.23 5.52 0.67
N ASP A 67 -8.10 5.14 -0.25
CA ASP A 67 -9.54 5.34 -0.07
C ASP A 67 -10.11 4.29 0.90
N TRP A 68 -9.64 3.05 0.81
CA TRP A 68 -9.86 2.00 1.82
C TRP A 68 -8.87 0.84 1.64
N ILE A 69 -8.86 -0.05 2.64
CA ILE A 69 -8.05 -1.27 2.67
C ILE A 69 -9.01 -2.46 2.83
N ASN A 70 -8.88 -3.46 1.96
CA ASN A 70 -9.58 -4.73 2.10
C ASN A 70 -8.72 -5.68 2.93
N LEU A 71 -9.19 -6.04 4.12
CA LEU A 71 -8.50 -7.00 4.99
C LEU A 71 -8.81 -8.44 4.53
N MET A 72 -7.77 -9.27 4.43
CA MET A 72 -7.82 -10.66 3.96
C MET A 72 -7.31 -11.64 4.99
#